data_AF-A0AAW1H414-F1
#
_entry.id   AF-A0AAW1H414-F1
#
_cell.length_a   1.000
_cell.length_b   1.000
_cell.length_c   1.000
_cell.angle_alpha   90.00
_cell.angle_beta   90.00
_cell.angle_gamma   90.00
#
_symmetry.space_group_name_H-M   'P 1'
#
loop_
_entity.id
_entity.type
_entity.pdbx_description
1 polymer ?
#
loop_
_entity_poly.entity_id
_entity_poly.type
_entity_poly.pdbx_seq_one_letter_code
_entity_poly.pdbx_strand_id
1 'polypeptide(L)'
;MSRRPVNPTRRLVGNGGFPLAGAFPSKTRSSPILSLTLVVLGVILIVGYLYSGSGRKGIVSRIEGEFSGTLELQKAIPVLKKAYSDGMRKVLHVGPETCSIVTKLLQEDDTEAWGVEPYDLEDADSSCKSLVRKGFVRVADIKFPLPYRSRSFSLVIVSDTLDYLSPKYLNKTIPELARVSADGIVIFTGFPGQQRARVTELSKFGRPAKMRSQSWWTRFFIQIGVEVNEPAAKKFEQAATKQSYQSSCQVFHLKSFH
;
A
#
# COMPACT_ATOMS: atom_id res chain seq x y z
N MET A 1 -118.28 -1.76 1.13
CA MET A 1 -118.20 -3.23 0.92
C MET A 1 -116.76 -3.64 1.23
N SER A 2 -116.36 -4.75 1.86
CA SER A 2 -117.01 -5.90 2.49
C SER A 2 -115.83 -6.73 3.06
N ARG A 3 -115.96 -7.23 4.30
CA ARG A 3 -115.40 -8.49 4.84
C ARG A 3 -113.87 -8.74 4.89
N ARG A 4 -113.41 -8.76 6.15
CA ARG A 4 -112.75 -9.85 6.93
C ARG A 4 -111.29 -10.30 6.67
N PRO A 5 -110.63 -10.84 7.73
CA PRO A 5 -109.18 -11.03 7.89
C PRO A 5 -108.75 -12.51 7.87
N VAL A 6 -107.44 -12.81 7.78
CA VAL A 6 -106.85 -14.10 8.19
C VAL A 6 -105.40 -13.93 8.68
N ASN A 7 -105.20 -14.06 9.99
CA ASN A 7 -103.99 -14.61 10.64
C ASN A 7 -104.21 -16.16 10.71
N PRO A 8 -103.30 -17.08 11.15
CA PRO A 8 -102.04 -16.92 11.90
C PRO A 8 -100.94 -17.92 11.48
N THR A 9 -99.74 -17.89 12.05
CA THR A 9 -99.11 -18.90 12.95
C THR A 9 -97.61 -18.94 12.62
N ARG A 10 -96.62 -19.09 13.51
CA ARG A 10 -96.46 -19.46 14.94
C ARG A 10 -95.07 -18.91 15.33
N ARG A 11 -94.90 -18.25 16.50
CA ARG A 11 -94.32 -18.80 17.76
C ARG A 11 -92.90 -19.40 17.59
N LEU A 12 -91.90 -19.23 18.45
CA LEU A 12 -91.77 -18.76 19.84
C LEU A 12 -90.24 -18.62 20.06
N VAL A 13 -89.73 -17.48 20.53
CA VAL A 13 -89.18 -17.23 21.89
C VAL A 13 -87.96 -18.05 22.32
N GLY A 14 -86.92 -17.29 22.63
CA GLY A 14 -86.01 -17.43 23.77
C GLY A 14 -85.13 -16.17 23.78
N ASN A 15 -85.54 -15.05 24.41
CA ASN A 15 -85.41 -14.72 25.84
C ASN A 15 -84.06 -15.18 26.42
N GLY A 16 -83.15 -14.32 26.88
CA GLY A 16 -83.15 -12.88 27.09
C GLY A 16 -81.77 -12.39 27.55
N GLY A 17 -81.65 -11.09 27.83
CA GLY A 17 -80.46 -10.51 28.48
C GLY A 17 -80.08 -9.14 27.94
N PHE A 18 -80.30 -8.09 28.74
CA PHE A 18 -80.09 -6.66 28.49
C PHE A 18 -78.58 -6.24 28.51
N PRO A 19 -78.24 -4.97 28.17
CA PRO A 19 -77.04 -4.58 27.42
C PRO A 19 -75.91 -4.01 28.29
N LEU A 20 -74.68 -3.90 27.75
CA LEU A 20 -73.78 -2.76 27.99
C LEU A 20 -72.47 -2.81 27.16
N ALA A 21 -72.18 -1.67 26.51
CA ALA A 21 -70.88 -1.12 26.12
C ALA A 21 -70.03 -1.75 24.98
N GLY A 22 -69.68 -0.91 23.99
CA GLY A 22 -68.39 -1.01 23.27
C GLY A 22 -68.35 -0.69 21.77
N ALA A 23 -68.16 0.60 21.42
CA ALA A 23 -67.36 1.17 20.31
C ALA A 23 -67.46 0.69 18.82
N PHE A 24 -67.65 1.69 17.94
CA PHE A 24 -67.44 1.75 16.47
C PHE A 24 -65.97 1.46 16.00
N PRO A 25 -65.56 1.62 14.70
CA PRO A 25 -65.98 1.00 13.43
C PRO A 25 -64.79 0.56 12.50
N SER A 26 -65.14 -0.05 11.36
CA SER A 26 -64.53 0.01 10.00
C SER A 26 -63.00 0.08 9.75
N LYS A 27 -62.49 -0.99 9.13
CA LYS A 27 -61.52 -1.06 8.00
C LYS A 27 -60.70 0.20 7.69
N THR A 28 -59.46 0.23 8.19
CA THR A 28 -58.47 1.29 7.95
C THR A 28 -57.88 1.20 6.53
N ARG A 29 -58.14 2.22 5.70
CA ARG A 29 -57.32 2.54 4.54
C ARG A 29 -55.91 2.87 5.03
N SER A 30 -54.90 2.16 4.54
CA SER A 30 -53.50 2.46 4.80
C SER A 30 -53.17 3.88 4.32
N SER A 31 -52.65 4.69 5.23
CA SER A 31 -52.38 6.10 4.99
C SER A 31 -51.29 6.28 3.92
N PRO A 32 -51.49 7.13 2.89
CA PRO A 32 -50.52 7.38 1.82
C PRO A 32 -49.22 8.04 2.31
N ILE A 33 -49.21 8.50 3.56
CA ILE A 33 -48.05 9.09 4.23
C ILE A 33 -47.04 8.01 4.64
N LEU A 34 -47.52 6.81 5.01
CA LEU A 34 -46.67 5.69 5.42
C LEU A 34 -45.90 5.09 4.23
N SER A 35 -46.52 5.05 3.05
CA SER A 35 -45.82 4.63 1.83
C SER A 35 -44.83 5.70 1.36
N LEU A 36 -45.19 6.99 1.45
CA LEU A 36 -44.30 8.08 1.08
C LEU A 36 -43.06 8.15 1.97
N THR A 37 -43.21 7.98 3.29
CA THR A 37 -42.06 7.96 4.21
C THR A 37 -41.15 6.77 3.96
N LEU A 38 -41.70 5.58 3.69
CA LEU A 38 -40.91 4.39 3.34
C LEU A 38 -40.13 4.56 2.04
N VAL A 39 -40.73 5.19 1.02
CA VAL A 39 -40.06 5.48 -0.25
C VAL A 39 -38.92 6.48 -0.05
N VAL A 40 -39.16 7.55 0.70
CA VAL A 40 -38.14 8.56 1.01
C VAL A 40 -36.99 7.93 1.81
N LEU A 41 -37.29 7.10 2.81
CA LEU A 41 -36.27 6.38 3.59
C LEU A 41 -35.46 5.41 2.72
N GLY A 42 -36.13 4.70 1.80
CA GLY A 42 -35.49 3.80 0.84
C GLY A 42 -34.55 4.54 -0.11
N VAL A 43 -34.96 5.71 -0.62
CA VAL A 43 -34.09 6.56 -1.46
C VAL A 43 -32.89 7.09 -0.66
N ILE A 44 -33.08 7.52 0.59
CA ILE A 44 -31.98 7.96 1.45
C ILE A 44 -31.00 6.82 1.73
N LEU A 45 -31.49 5.60 1.95
CA LEU A 45 -30.64 4.41 2.13
C LEU A 45 -29.88 4.04 0.86
N ILE A 46 -30.51 4.13 -0.31
CA ILE A 46 -29.86 3.88 -1.60
C ILE A 46 -28.81 4.96 -1.90
N VAL A 47 -29.13 6.24 -1.68
CA VAL A 47 -28.16 7.33 -1.85
C VAL A 47 -27.02 7.19 -0.85
N GLY A 48 -27.29 6.84 0.41
CA GLY A 48 -26.29 6.53 1.42
C GLY A 48 -25.42 5.32 1.05
N TYR A 49 -26.00 4.28 0.44
CA TYR A 49 -25.28 3.11 -0.08
C TYR A 49 -24.40 3.47 -1.29
N LEU A 50 -24.92 4.24 -2.24
CA LEU A 50 -24.19 4.68 -3.43
C LEU A 50 -23.08 5.69 -3.10
N TYR A 51 -23.29 6.58 -2.12
CA TYR A 51 -22.27 7.51 -1.63
C TYR A 51 -21.28 6.87 -0.64
N SER A 52 -21.69 5.85 0.12
CA SER A 52 -20.72 5.04 0.88
C SER A 52 -19.88 4.12 -0.03
N GLY A 53 -20.32 3.91 -1.27
CA GLY A 53 -19.64 3.11 -2.31
C GLY A 53 -18.65 3.85 -3.22
N SER A 54 -18.37 5.14 -3.01
CA SER A 54 -17.31 5.86 -3.76
C SER A 54 -16.34 6.61 -2.84
N GLY A 55 -16.05 6.01 -1.69
CA GLY A 55 -14.76 6.21 -1.04
C GLY A 55 -13.82 5.14 -1.54
N ARG A 56 -12.96 5.47 -2.51
CA ARG A 56 -11.66 4.79 -2.68
C ARG A 56 -10.81 5.15 -1.45
N LYS A 57 -11.29 4.78 -0.26
CA LYS A 57 -10.47 4.59 0.92
C LYS A 57 -9.53 3.49 0.48
N GLY A 58 -8.29 3.87 0.19
CA GLY A 58 -7.24 2.90 -0.04
C GLY A 58 -7.41 1.80 0.99
N ILE A 59 -7.48 0.56 0.51
CA ILE A 59 -7.26 -0.60 1.35
C ILE A 59 -5.81 -0.45 1.81
N VAL A 60 -5.59 0.40 2.81
CA VAL A 60 -4.60 0.15 3.84
C VAL A 60 -5.28 -0.92 4.67
N SER A 61 -5.27 -2.14 4.13
CA SER A 61 -5.25 -3.31 4.98
C SER A 61 -4.11 -3.02 5.93
N ARG A 62 -4.47 -2.75 7.18
CA ARG A 62 -3.58 -2.83 8.31
C ARG A 62 -3.10 -4.27 8.34
N ILE A 63 -2.11 -4.58 7.51
CA ILE A 63 -1.33 -5.82 7.60
C ILE A 63 -0.45 -5.57 8.81
N GLU A 64 -1.02 -5.93 9.95
CA GLU A 64 -0.35 -6.03 11.22
C GLU A 64 0.82 -7.03 11.03
N GLY A 65 2.04 -6.50 10.90
CA GLY A 65 3.28 -7.27 10.87
C GLY A 65 4.07 -7.31 9.56
N GLU A 66 3.86 -6.37 8.64
CA GLU A 66 4.61 -6.32 7.38
C GLU A 66 5.61 -5.17 7.34
N PHE A 67 6.89 -5.50 7.49
CA PHE A 67 7.98 -4.56 7.36
C PHE A 67 8.63 -4.81 5.99
N SER A 68 8.71 -3.81 5.13
CA SER A 68 9.44 -3.91 3.86
C SER A 68 10.16 -2.59 3.66
N GLY A 69 11.46 -2.66 3.39
CA GLY A 69 12.29 -1.50 3.05
C GLY A 69 11.76 -0.71 1.87
N THR A 70 10.99 -1.32 0.96
CA THR A 70 10.29 -0.60 -0.13
C THR A 70 9.19 0.33 0.37
N LEU A 71 8.33 -0.14 1.29
CA LEU A 71 7.26 0.66 1.89
C LEU A 71 7.84 1.81 2.72
N GLU A 72 8.95 1.53 3.42
CA GLU A 72 9.73 2.54 4.14
C GLU A 72 10.35 3.57 3.21
N LEU A 73 10.90 3.13 2.08
CA LEU A 73 11.54 4.02 1.12
C LEU A 73 10.56 5.08 0.61
N GLN A 74 9.30 4.71 0.33
CA GLN A 74 8.30 5.69 -0.08
C GLN A 74 8.12 6.82 0.95
N LYS A 75 8.19 6.52 2.25
CA LYS A 75 8.11 7.53 3.32
C LYS A 75 9.43 8.28 3.50
N ALA A 76 10.55 7.63 3.18
CA ALA A 76 11.89 8.19 3.31
C ALA A 76 12.28 9.15 2.17
N ILE A 77 11.62 9.12 1.00
CA ILE A 77 11.96 9.99 -0.15
C ILE A 77 12.10 11.48 0.24
N PRO A 78 11.15 12.11 0.96
CA PRO A 78 11.30 13.51 1.37
C PRO A 78 12.45 13.74 2.36
N VAL A 79 12.81 12.73 3.15
CA VAL A 79 13.96 12.78 4.07
C VAL A 79 15.26 12.66 3.28
N LEU A 80 15.33 11.75 2.31
CA LEU A 80 16.45 11.59 1.40
C LEU A 80 16.69 12.85 0.58
N LYS A 81 15.63 13.50 0.08
CA LYS A 81 15.73 14.77 -0.66
C LYS A 81 16.38 15.86 0.19
N LYS A 82 16.07 15.95 1.49
CA LYS A 82 16.75 16.89 2.38
C LYS A 82 18.20 16.51 2.69
N ALA A 83 18.50 15.21 2.77
CA ALA A 83 19.85 14.73 3.09
C ALA A 83 20.82 14.91 1.91
N TYR A 84 20.34 14.67 0.69
CA TYR A 84 21.13 14.70 -0.54
C TYR A 84 20.97 16.01 -1.32
N SER A 85 19.91 16.80 -1.09
CA SER A 85 19.59 18.02 -1.83
C SER A 85 19.68 17.77 -3.33
N ASP A 86 20.54 18.52 -4.02
CA ASP A 86 20.84 18.45 -5.44
C ASP A 86 21.44 17.10 -5.87
N GLY A 87 21.87 16.26 -4.93
CA GLY A 87 22.32 14.90 -5.16
C GLY A 87 21.20 13.92 -5.58
N MET A 88 19.93 14.32 -5.46
CA MET A 88 18.78 13.54 -5.96
C MET A 88 18.34 13.90 -7.39
N ARG A 89 19.15 14.60 -8.19
CA ARG A 89 18.80 14.93 -9.58
C ARG A 89 18.57 13.72 -10.49
N LYS A 90 19.34 12.65 -10.32
CA LYS A 90 19.30 11.49 -11.21
C LYS A 90 19.40 10.18 -10.43
N VAL A 91 18.26 9.57 -10.13
CA VAL A 91 18.15 8.47 -9.18
C VAL A 91 17.92 7.14 -9.87
N LEU A 92 18.67 6.11 -9.47
CA LEU A 92 18.39 4.72 -9.82
C LEU A 92 17.86 3.97 -8.59
N HIS A 93 16.64 3.45 -8.66
CA HIS A 93 16.14 2.50 -7.67
C HIS A 93 16.42 1.06 -8.11
N VAL A 94 16.83 0.20 -7.17
CA VAL A 94 17.08 -1.23 -7.41
C VAL A 94 16.42 -2.05 -6.31
N GLY A 95 15.43 -2.86 -6.67
CA GLY A 95 14.70 -3.66 -5.68
C GLY A 95 13.28 -3.96 -6.14
N PRO A 96 12.52 -4.72 -5.32
CA PRO A 96 11.12 -4.98 -5.58
C PRO A 96 10.30 -3.67 -5.54
N GLU A 97 9.10 -3.70 -6.10
CA GLU A 97 8.20 -2.55 -6.17
C GLU A 97 8.82 -1.34 -6.89
N THR A 98 9.79 -1.58 -7.78
CA THR A 98 10.57 -0.52 -8.43
C THR A 98 9.68 0.45 -9.20
N CYS A 99 8.63 -0.07 -9.86
CA CYS A 99 7.65 0.74 -10.60
C CYS A 99 6.95 1.77 -9.71
N SER A 100 6.56 1.38 -8.50
CA SER A 100 5.89 2.25 -7.52
C SER A 100 6.84 3.34 -7.02
N ILE A 101 8.10 2.97 -6.71
CA ILE A 101 9.13 3.92 -6.27
C ILE A 101 9.47 4.92 -7.37
N VAL A 102 9.72 4.44 -8.60
CA VAL A 102 10.04 5.31 -9.74
C VAL A 102 8.89 6.28 -10.03
N THR A 103 7.65 5.80 -10.00
CA THR A 103 6.47 6.69 -10.18
C THR A 103 6.46 7.82 -9.15
N LYS A 104 6.81 7.52 -7.89
CA LYS A 104 6.85 8.51 -6.82
C LYS A 104 8.05 9.47 -6.96
N LEU A 105 9.22 8.96 -7.33
CA LEU A 105 10.39 9.81 -7.59
C LEU A 105 10.18 10.74 -8.78
N LEU A 106 9.49 10.31 -9.82
CA LEU A 106 9.15 11.17 -10.98
C LEU A 106 8.15 12.29 -10.63
N GLN A 107 7.50 12.23 -9.47
CA GLN A 107 6.66 13.31 -8.95
C GLN A 107 7.46 14.34 -8.15
N GLU A 108 8.72 14.05 -7.82
CA GLU A 108 9.59 14.99 -7.12
C GLU A 108 10.18 16.00 -8.10
N ASP A 109 10.06 17.29 -7.76
CA ASP A 109 10.68 18.35 -8.55
C ASP A 109 12.19 18.13 -8.69
N ASP A 110 12.70 18.42 -9.87
CA ASP A 110 14.12 18.31 -10.27
C ASP A 110 14.72 16.89 -10.13
N THR A 111 13.88 15.85 -10.12
CA THR A 111 14.32 14.45 -10.01
C THR A 111 13.99 13.65 -11.26
N GLU A 112 15.02 13.16 -11.93
CA GLU A 112 14.89 12.11 -12.95
C GLU A 112 15.09 10.73 -12.29
N ALA A 113 14.25 9.75 -12.62
CA ALA A 113 14.27 8.45 -11.96
C ALA A 113 14.21 7.26 -12.93
N TRP A 114 15.00 6.23 -12.61
CA TRP A 114 15.01 4.93 -13.28
C TRP A 114 14.93 3.81 -12.25
N GLY A 115 14.49 2.65 -12.69
CA GLY A 115 14.36 1.44 -11.88
C GLY A 115 15.05 0.24 -12.51
N VAL A 116 15.62 -0.61 -11.67
CA VAL A 116 15.92 -2.00 -11.98
C VAL A 116 15.04 -2.88 -11.11
N GLU A 117 14.23 -3.71 -11.77
CA GLU A 117 13.43 -4.74 -11.13
C GLU A 117 14.18 -6.07 -11.28
N PRO A 118 14.71 -6.65 -10.19
CA PRO A 118 15.42 -7.92 -10.25
C PRO A 118 14.53 -9.14 -10.45
N TYR A 119 13.21 -8.99 -10.34
CA TYR A 119 12.24 -10.08 -10.44
C TYR A 119 11.34 -9.96 -11.67
N ASP A 120 10.65 -11.03 -12.02
CA ASP A 120 9.73 -11.03 -13.15
C ASP A 120 8.48 -10.17 -12.86
N LEU A 121 7.90 -9.65 -13.93
CA LEU A 121 6.76 -8.75 -13.99
C LEU A 121 5.52 -9.42 -14.60
N GLU A 122 5.43 -10.76 -14.58
CA GLU A 122 4.28 -11.51 -15.15
C GLU A 122 2.95 -10.94 -14.63
N ASP A 123 2.85 -10.77 -13.31
CA ASP A 123 1.67 -10.25 -12.60
C ASP A 123 1.63 -8.72 -12.49
N ALA A 124 2.54 -7.99 -13.15
CA ALA A 124 2.58 -6.55 -13.04
C ALA A 124 1.39 -5.87 -13.72
N ASP A 125 0.93 -4.76 -13.13
CA ASP A 125 -0.17 -3.96 -13.67
C ASP A 125 0.22 -3.23 -14.98
N SER A 126 -0.78 -2.63 -15.63
CA SER A 126 -0.58 -1.90 -16.89
C SER A 126 0.32 -0.66 -16.72
N SER A 127 0.32 -0.04 -15.53
CA SER A 127 1.14 1.13 -15.20
C SER A 127 2.62 0.75 -15.18
N CYS A 128 2.98 -0.30 -14.47
CA CYS A 128 4.35 -0.83 -14.40
C CYS A 128 4.81 -1.33 -15.77
N LYS A 129 3.97 -2.07 -16.51
CA LYS A 129 4.26 -2.47 -17.89
C LYS A 129 4.52 -1.27 -18.81
N SER A 130 3.85 -0.14 -18.60
CA SER A 130 4.11 1.11 -19.33
C SER A 130 5.49 1.71 -19.00
N LEU A 131 5.89 1.74 -17.73
CA LEU A 131 7.22 2.22 -17.32
C LEU A 131 8.34 1.37 -17.93
N VAL A 132 8.14 0.06 -18.02
CA VAL A 132 9.09 -0.85 -18.67
C VAL A 132 9.20 -0.56 -20.16
N ARG A 133 8.07 -0.43 -20.87
CA ARG A 133 8.04 -0.12 -22.31
C ARG A 133 8.69 1.22 -22.63
N LYS A 134 8.53 2.21 -21.75
CA LYS A 134 9.16 3.54 -21.86
C LYS A 134 10.64 3.54 -21.47
N GLY A 135 11.16 2.45 -20.92
CA GLY A 135 12.55 2.32 -20.50
C GLY A 135 12.90 3.01 -19.17
N PHE A 136 11.91 3.48 -18.41
CA PHE A 136 12.12 3.97 -17.05
C PHE A 136 12.48 2.83 -16.10
N VAL A 137 11.90 1.64 -16.32
CA VAL A 137 12.20 0.44 -15.53
C VAL A 137 12.78 -0.64 -16.43
N ARG A 138 13.85 -1.30 -15.98
CA ARG A 138 14.44 -2.46 -16.65
C ARG A 138 14.35 -3.68 -15.76
N VAL A 139 13.97 -4.82 -16.34
CA VAL A 139 14.08 -6.11 -15.65
C VAL A 139 15.51 -6.62 -15.82
N ALA A 140 16.24 -6.77 -14.73
CA ALA A 140 17.62 -7.24 -14.78
C ALA A 140 18.06 -7.87 -13.45
N ASP A 141 18.69 -9.04 -13.53
CA ASP A 141 19.24 -9.73 -12.36
C ASP A 141 20.50 -9.00 -11.86
N ILE A 142 20.42 -8.46 -10.64
CA ILE A 142 21.46 -7.65 -10.00
C ILE A 142 22.71 -8.45 -9.62
N LYS A 143 22.70 -9.79 -9.73
CA LYS A 143 23.91 -10.60 -9.60
C LYS A 143 24.88 -10.38 -10.77
N PHE A 144 24.41 -9.78 -11.86
CA PHE A 144 25.19 -9.45 -13.05
C PHE A 144 25.37 -7.93 -13.20
N PRO A 145 26.39 -7.49 -13.96
CA PRO A 145 26.62 -6.07 -14.20
C PRO A 145 25.39 -5.36 -14.76
N LEU A 146 25.10 -4.18 -14.22
CA LEU A 146 23.98 -3.37 -14.65
C LEU A 146 24.30 -2.76 -16.02
N PRO A 147 23.30 -2.64 -16.92
CA PRO A 147 23.48 -2.13 -18.29
C PRO A 147 23.62 -0.60 -18.34
N TYR A 148 24.36 -0.01 -17.40
CA TYR A 148 24.59 1.42 -17.26
C TYR A 148 26.09 1.72 -17.23
N ARG A 149 26.47 2.88 -17.77
CA ARG A 149 27.87 3.36 -17.70
C ARG A 149 28.21 3.76 -16.27
N SER A 150 29.50 3.81 -15.96
CA SER A 150 29.94 4.27 -14.64
C SER A 150 29.49 5.72 -14.42
N ARG A 151 29.08 6.06 -13.19
CA ARG A 151 28.58 7.39 -12.80
C ARG A 151 27.40 7.90 -13.64
N SER A 152 26.50 6.99 -14.05
CA SER A 152 25.31 7.37 -14.81
C SER A 152 24.22 8.04 -13.97
N PHE A 153 24.24 7.82 -12.64
CA PHE A 153 23.25 8.30 -11.69
C PHE A 153 23.93 9.06 -10.56
N SER A 154 23.30 10.11 -10.05
CA SER A 154 23.80 10.84 -8.88
C SER A 154 23.67 9.98 -7.63
N LEU A 155 22.51 9.34 -7.45
CA LEU A 155 22.21 8.50 -6.30
C LEU A 155 21.64 7.15 -6.73
N VAL A 156 22.13 6.07 -6.11
CA VAL A 156 21.55 4.73 -6.25
C VAL A 156 20.87 4.35 -4.94
N ILE A 157 19.60 3.97 -4.99
CA ILE A 157 18.83 3.53 -3.83
C ILE A 157 18.48 2.06 -4.00
N VAL A 158 18.80 1.26 -3.00
CA VAL A 158 18.57 -0.19 -3.02
C VAL A 158 17.68 -0.57 -1.86
N SER A 159 16.60 -1.30 -2.11
CA SER A 159 15.67 -1.76 -1.07
C SER A 159 15.41 -3.26 -1.17
N ASP A 160 15.41 -3.93 -0.02
CA ASP A 160 15.00 -5.33 0.23
C ASP A 160 15.67 -6.44 -0.59
N THR A 161 16.47 -6.14 -1.60
CA THR A 161 17.01 -7.16 -2.52
C THR A 161 18.35 -7.74 -2.05
N LEU A 162 19.18 -6.96 -1.35
CA LEU A 162 20.51 -7.40 -0.92
C LEU A 162 20.47 -8.46 0.20
N ASP A 163 19.39 -8.50 0.98
CA ASP A 163 19.23 -9.51 2.05
C ASP A 163 19.12 -10.93 1.51
N TYR A 164 18.70 -11.09 0.25
CA TYR A 164 18.57 -12.38 -0.42
C TYR A 164 19.88 -12.87 -1.07
N LEU A 165 20.87 -11.98 -1.21
CA LEU A 165 22.14 -12.32 -1.85
C LEU A 165 23.11 -13.05 -0.91
N SER A 166 23.88 -13.99 -1.47
CA SER A 166 25.00 -14.60 -0.75
C SER A 166 26.18 -13.60 -0.65
N PRO A 167 27.10 -13.76 0.33
CA PRO A 167 28.29 -12.92 0.40
C PRO A 167 29.10 -12.87 -0.90
N LYS A 168 29.15 -13.99 -1.65
CA LYS A 168 29.79 -14.06 -2.98
C LYS A 168 29.17 -13.09 -3.98
N TYR A 169 27.83 -12.95 -4.00
CA TYR A 169 27.15 -12.02 -4.89
C TYR A 169 27.18 -10.59 -4.38
N LEU A 170 27.08 -10.38 -3.05
CA LEU A 170 27.22 -9.05 -2.46
C LEU A 170 28.58 -8.41 -2.79
N ASN A 171 29.66 -9.20 -2.77
CA ASN A 171 31.01 -8.75 -3.12
C ASN A 171 31.14 -8.29 -4.58
N LYS A 172 30.20 -8.66 -5.45
CA LYS A 172 30.15 -8.17 -6.85
C LYS A 172 29.13 -7.05 -7.02
N THR A 173 27.97 -7.20 -6.38
CA THR A 173 26.80 -6.34 -6.56
C THR A 173 27.02 -4.96 -5.95
N ILE A 174 27.59 -4.88 -4.74
CA ILE A 174 27.80 -3.57 -4.09
C ILE A 174 28.83 -2.73 -4.87
N PRO A 175 30.00 -3.27 -5.29
CA PRO A 175 30.90 -2.54 -6.17
C PRO A 175 30.25 -2.10 -7.48
N GLU A 176 29.39 -2.93 -8.06
CA GLU A 176 28.67 -2.60 -9.29
C GLU A 176 27.67 -1.43 -9.09
N LEU A 177 26.97 -1.41 -7.96
CA LEU A 177 26.10 -0.30 -7.59
C LEU A 177 26.91 0.99 -7.33
N ALA A 178 28.08 0.87 -6.70
CA ALA A 178 29.00 1.98 -6.47
C ALA A 178 29.55 2.54 -7.79
N ARG A 179 29.82 1.67 -8.77
CA ARG A 179 30.32 2.04 -10.09
C ARG A 179 29.32 2.91 -10.85
N VAL A 180 28.03 2.57 -10.83
CA VAL A 180 27.00 3.31 -11.58
C VAL A 180 26.56 4.60 -10.89
N SER A 181 26.87 4.75 -9.60
CA SER A 181 26.62 5.96 -8.82
C SER A 181 27.77 6.98 -8.92
N ALA A 182 27.43 8.26 -8.95
CA ALA A 182 28.38 9.37 -8.90
C ALA A 182 28.58 9.89 -7.46
N ASP A 183 27.50 10.07 -6.68
CA ASP A 183 27.58 10.73 -5.37
C ASP A 183 27.45 9.75 -4.19
N GLY A 184 26.76 8.61 -4.37
CA GLY A 184 26.66 7.60 -3.33
C GLY A 184 25.54 6.58 -3.50
N ILE A 185 25.45 5.68 -2.55
CA ILE A 185 24.45 4.60 -2.51
C ILE A 185 23.70 4.68 -1.19
N VAL A 186 22.39 4.47 -1.22
CA VAL A 186 21.56 4.26 -0.03
C VAL A 186 21.01 2.86 -0.06
N ILE A 187 21.20 2.11 1.02
CA ILE A 187 20.75 0.73 1.14
C ILE A 187 19.75 0.62 2.30
N PHE A 188 18.55 0.13 2.00
CA PHE A 188 17.53 -0.26 2.95
C PHE A 188 17.51 -1.78 3.08
N THR A 189 17.79 -2.30 4.27
CA THR A 189 17.75 -3.75 4.59
C THR A 189 16.92 -4.01 5.85
N GLY A 190 16.30 -5.18 5.96
CA GLY A 190 15.45 -5.53 7.11
C GLY A 190 16.24 -5.67 8.42
N PHE A 191 15.59 -5.50 9.58
CA PHE A 191 16.19 -5.78 10.88
C PHE A 191 16.10 -7.28 11.23
N PRO A 192 17.16 -7.89 11.80
CA PRO A 192 17.08 -9.23 12.36
C PRO A 192 15.98 -9.29 13.44
N GLY A 193 15.11 -10.31 13.37
CA GLY A 193 14.10 -10.56 14.40
C GLY A 193 12.79 -9.75 14.28
N GLN A 194 12.73 -8.70 13.46
CA GLN A 194 11.50 -7.93 13.21
C GLN A 194 10.71 -8.43 11.98
N GLN A 195 11.25 -9.41 11.26
CA GLN A 195 10.76 -9.79 9.95
C GLN A 195 10.61 -11.32 9.86
N ARG A 196 9.40 -11.80 9.59
CA ARG A 196 9.18 -13.15 9.04
C ARG A 196 9.17 -12.98 7.53
N ALA A 197 10.05 -13.69 6.81
CA ALA A 197 10.03 -13.69 5.36
C ALA A 197 8.59 -13.97 4.88
N ARG A 198 8.04 -13.07 4.06
CA ARG A 198 6.73 -13.29 3.45
C ARG A 198 6.77 -14.62 2.70
N VAL A 199 5.87 -15.54 3.04
CA VAL A 199 5.80 -16.84 2.32
C VAL A 199 5.50 -16.62 0.84
N THR A 200 4.79 -15.54 0.51
CA THR A 200 4.54 -15.04 -0.85
C THR A 200 5.77 -14.42 -1.51
N GLU A 201 6.77 -14.01 -0.74
CA GLU A 201 8.05 -13.52 -1.25
C GLU A 201 9.02 -14.68 -1.48
N LEU A 202 8.94 -15.78 -0.71
CA LEU A 202 9.76 -16.98 -0.96
C LEU A 202 9.60 -17.52 -2.39
N SER A 203 8.41 -17.44 -3.00
CA SER A 203 8.22 -17.82 -4.41
C SER A 203 8.94 -16.89 -5.38
N LYS A 204 9.04 -15.58 -5.07
CA LYS A 204 9.74 -14.58 -5.89
C LYS A 204 11.27 -14.63 -5.72
N PHE A 205 11.75 -14.79 -4.49
CA PHE A 205 13.17 -14.75 -4.16
C PHE A 205 13.85 -16.13 -4.17
N GLY A 206 13.07 -17.22 -4.11
CA GLY A 206 13.53 -18.61 -4.07
C GLY A 206 14.34 -19.00 -2.83
N ARG A 207 14.62 -18.05 -1.93
CA ARG A 207 15.43 -18.20 -0.72
C ARG A 207 14.93 -17.26 0.37
N PRO A 208 15.09 -17.63 1.66
CA PRO A 208 14.79 -16.72 2.75
C PRO A 208 15.78 -15.55 2.80
N ALA A 209 15.28 -14.37 3.12
CA ALA A 209 16.12 -13.22 3.44
C ALA A 209 17.04 -13.55 4.62
N LYS A 210 18.31 -13.18 4.50
CA LYS A 210 19.31 -13.46 5.54
C LYS A 210 19.29 -12.47 6.70
N MET A 211 18.56 -11.36 6.55
CA MET A 211 18.27 -10.34 7.57
C MET A 211 19.46 -10.08 8.50
N ARG A 212 20.53 -9.56 7.92
CA ARG A 212 21.82 -9.48 8.61
C ARG A 212 21.85 -8.30 9.57
N SER A 213 22.59 -8.44 10.67
CA SER A 213 22.73 -7.37 11.66
C SER A 213 23.53 -6.18 11.11
N GLN A 214 23.35 -5.02 11.74
CA GLN A 214 24.07 -3.80 11.38
C GLN A 214 25.58 -4.00 11.47
N SER A 215 26.03 -4.66 12.54
CA SER A 215 27.44 -5.01 12.74
C SER A 215 27.99 -5.93 11.66
N TRP A 216 27.16 -6.82 11.10
CA TRP A 216 27.58 -7.65 9.97
C TRP A 216 27.76 -6.81 8.72
N TRP A 217 26.79 -5.95 8.40
CA TRP A 217 26.85 -5.07 7.22
C TRP A 217 28.06 -4.14 7.29
N THR A 218 28.29 -3.47 8.42
CA THR A 218 29.45 -2.60 8.61
C THR A 218 30.78 -3.35 8.41
N ARG A 219 30.93 -4.55 8.99
CA ARG A 219 32.13 -5.38 8.79
C ARG A 219 32.29 -5.79 7.32
N PHE A 220 31.19 -6.13 6.67
CA PHE A 220 31.20 -6.53 5.26
C PHE A 220 31.63 -5.36 4.35
N PHE A 221 31.10 -4.16 4.56
CA PHE A 221 31.48 -2.96 3.79
C PHE A 221 32.98 -2.66 3.92
N ILE A 222 33.53 -2.73 5.13
CA ILE A 222 34.97 -2.58 5.39
C ILE A 222 35.77 -3.64 4.63
N GLN A 223 35.33 -4.90 4.67
CA GLN A 223 36.02 -6.00 3.98
C GLN A 223 36.09 -5.81 2.46
N ILE A 224 35.06 -5.22 1.85
CA ILE A 224 35.01 -4.98 0.40
C ILE A 224 35.54 -3.59 -0.01
N GLY A 225 36.07 -2.81 0.96
CA GLY A 225 36.64 -1.49 0.70
C GLY A 225 35.61 -0.41 0.34
N VAL A 226 34.35 -0.57 0.74
CA VAL A 226 33.29 0.43 0.52
C VAL A 226 33.06 1.22 1.79
N GLU A 227 33.30 2.53 1.73
CA GLU A 227 33.19 3.41 2.88
C GLU A 227 31.75 3.88 3.15
N VAL A 228 31.42 4.03 4.43
CA VAL A 228 30.19 4.70 4.86
C VAL A 228 30.31 6.20 4.63
N ASN A 229 29.29 6.79 4.04
CA ASN A 229 29.16 8.23 3.88
C ASN A 229 28.57 8.83 5.17
N GLU A 230 29.43 8.99 6.19
CA GLU A 230 29.04 9.57 7.48
C GLU A 230 28.38 10.95 7.37
N PRO A 231 28.85 11.89 6.51
CA PRO A 231 28.17 13.17 6.34
C PRO A 231 26.72 13.03 5.84
N ALA A 232 26.48 12.16 4.85
CA ALA A 232 25.14 11.90 4.35
C ALA A 232 24.26 11.21 5.41
N ALA A 233 24.80 10.24 6.14
CA ALA A 233 24.09 9.56 7.23
C ALA A 233 23.66 10.55 8.32
N LYS A 234 24.55 11.44 8.77
CA LYS A 234 24.22 12.47 9.76
C LYS A 234 23.15 13.44 9.25
N LYS A 235 23.23 13.87 7.99
CA LYS A 235 22.20 14.72 7.36
C LYS A 235 20.85 14.03 7.29
N PHE A 236 20.84 12.74 6.95
CA PHE A 236 19.64 11.91 6.92
C PHE A 236 19.01 11.78 8.31
N GLU A 237 19.81 11.46 9.34
CA GLU A 237 19.34 11.39 10.73
C GLU A 237 18.74 12.71 11.20
N GLN A 238 19.41 13.83 10.93
CA GLN A 238 18.89 15.17 11.26
C GLN A 238 17.57 15.46 10.53
N ALA A 239 17.47 15.12 9.24
CA ALA A 239 16.25 15.31 8.47
C ALA A 239 15.12 14.39 8.94
N ALA A 240 15.46 13.17 9.37
CA ALA A 240 14.52 12.18 9.89
C ALA A 240 13.94 12.67 11.23
N THR A 241 14.78 13.11 12.17
CA THR A 241 14.32 13.68 13.45
C THR A 241 13.40 14.87 13.24
N LYS A 242 13.78 15.81 12.35
CA LYS A 242 12.96 16.99 12.04
C LYS A 242 11.59 16.66 11.43
N GLN A 243 11.47 15.52 10.75
CA GLN A 243 10.22 15.07 10.12
C GLN A 243 9.51 14.00 10.93
N SER A 244 9.99 13.68 12.14
CA SER A 244 9.50 12.56 12.95
C SER A 244 9.47 11.23 12.18
N TYR A 245 10.38 11.06 11.22
CA TYR A 245 10.54 9.81 10.48
C TYR A 245 11.31 8.82 11.33
N GLN A 246 10.71 7.65 11.57
CA GLN A 246 11.35 6.52 12.20
C GLN A 246 11.42 5.38 11.19
N SER A 247 12.64 4.96 10.84
CA SER A 247 12.81 3.84 9.92
C SER A 247 12.55 2.53 10.64
N SER A 248 11.78 1.65 10.00
CA SER A 248 11.64 0.25 10.41
C SER A 248 12.63 -0.68 9.70
N CYS A 249 13.62 -0.11 9.02
CA CYS A 249 14.72 -0.83 8.36
C CYS A 249 16.07 -0.26 8.77
N GLN A 250 17.13 -1.03 8.53
CA GLN A 250 18.50 -0.53 8.60
C GLN A 250 18.77 0.27 7.33
N VAL A 251 19.23 1.51 7.51
CA VAL A 251 19.56 2.41 6.40
C VAL A 251 21.06 2.69 6.41
N PHE A 252 21.73 2.37 5.31
CA PHE A 252 23.16 2.61 5.14
C PHE A 252 23.39 3.60 4.01
N HIS A 253 24.23 4.60 4.26
CA HIS A 253 24.68 5.57 3.27
C HIS A 253 26.13 5.25 2.94
N LEU A 254 26.43 4.91 1.69
CA LEU A 254 27.77 4.52 1.23
C LEU A 254 28.28 5.52 0.19
N LYS A 255 29.61 5.66 0.11
CA LYS A 255 30.26 6.43 -0.95
C LYS A 255 30.27 5.66 -2.27
N SER A 256 30.26 6.38 -3.38
CA SER A 256 30.58 5.85 -4.71
C SER A 256 32.09 5.63 -4.85
N PHE A 257 32.51 4.95 -5.93
CA PHE A 257 33.94 4.86 -6.24
C PHE A 257 34.45 6.14 -6.93
N HIS A 258 35.54 6.70 -6.38
CA HIS A 258 36.28 7.84 -6.91
C HIS A 258 37.05 7.56 -8.21
#